data_AF-A0A518N4M1-F1
#
_entry.id   AF-A0A518N4M1-F1
#
_cell.length_a   1.000
_cell.length_b   1.000
_cell.length_c   1.000
_cell.angle_alpha   90.00
_cell.angle_beta   90.00
_cell.angle_gamma   90.00
#
_symmetry.space_group_name_H-M   'P 1'
#
loop_
_entity.id
_entity.type
_entity.pdbx_description
1 polymer ?
#
loop_
_entity_poly.entity_id
_entity_poly.type
_entity_poly.pdbx_seq_one_letter_code
_entity_poly.pdbx_strand_id
1 'polypeptide(L)'
;MNRTKGIFSLALSAALVGGALVSAIYPSTAIAQSVIESQVDGEFEGWAGETVVKLMNGQIWIQTEYYYHYHYAYMPDVLIYQSGGGWKMKVEGIDKAVRVEQLR
;
A
#
# COMPACT_ATOMS: atom_id res chain seq x y z
N MET A 1 17.40 4.67 20.32
CA MET A 1 15.95 4.40 20.28
C MET A 1 15.72 3.34 19.22
N ASN A 2 15.59 2.08 19.65
CA ASN A 2 15.63 0.90 18.79
C ASN A 2 14.33 0.81 17.97
N ARG A 3 14.42 0.97 16.65
CA ARG A 3 13.31 0.71 15.73
C ARG A 3 13.30 -0.78 15.37
N THR A 4 12.49 -1.55 16.11
CA THR A 4 12.22 -2.95 15.78
C THR A 4 11.34 -2.96 14.53
N LYS A 5 11.92 -3.29 13.37
CA LYS A 5 11.15 -3.57 12.15
C LYS A 5 10.36 -4.86 12.39
N GLY A 6 9.04 -4.76 12.49
CA GLY A 6 8.16 -5.93 12.60
C GLY A 6 8.20 -6.72 11.30
N ILE A 7 8.80 -7.90 11.33
CA ILE A 7 8.80 -8.85 10.21
C ILE A 7 7.51 -9.65 10.34
N PHE A 8 6.49 -9.34 9.54
CA PHE A 8 5.31 -10.20 9.43
C PHE A 8 5.67 -11.42 8.56
N SER A 9 6.11 -12.50 9.21
CA SER A 9 6.35 -13.78 8.53
C SER A 9 5.10 -14.64 8.63
N LEU A 10 4.34 -14.76 7.53
CA LEU A 10 3.30 -15.78 7.41
C LEU A 10 3.98 -17.11 7.01
N ALA A 11 4.18 -18.01 7.98
CA ALA A 11 4.55 -19.39 7.69
C ALA A 11 3.28 -20.16 7.27
N LEU A 12 3.19 -20.57 6.00
CA LEU A 12 2.16 -21.49 5.55
C LEU A 12 2.70 -22.92 5.65
N SER A 13 2.39 -23.61 6.75
CA SER A 13 2.65 -25.04 6.90
C SER A 13 1.65 -25.83 6.06
N ALA A 14 2.09 -26.38 4.93
CA ALA A 14 1.37 -27.43 4.23
C ALA A 14 1.80 -28.78 4.81
N ALA A 15 0.97 -29.38 5.66
CA ALA A 15 0.99 -30.83 5.83
C ALA A 15 0.28 -31.45 4.61
N LEU A 16 0.76 -32.59 4.13
CA LEU A 16 -0.01 -33.85 4.13
C LEU A 16 0.71 -34.96 3.33
N VAL A 17 0.98 -36.05 4.05
CA VAL A 17 0.60 -37.44 3.75
C VAL A 17 0.66 -37.88 2.27
N GLY A 18 1.62 -38.77 1.99
CA GLY A 18 1.40 -40.00 1.22
C GLY A 18 0.92 -39.84 -0.24
N GLY A 19 1.89 -39.80 -1.15
CA GLY A 19 1.81 -40.53 -2.43
C GLY A 19 0.67 -40.18 -3.38
N ALA A 20 0.73 -39.03 -4.03
CA ALA A 20 0.37 -38.83 -5.45
C ALA A 20 0.67 -37.37 -5.80
N LEU A 21 1.44 -37.15 -6.86
CA LEU A 21 1.76 -35.82 -7.35
C LEU A 21 0.51 -35.16 -7.95
N VAL A 22 -0.32 -34.52 -7.13
CA VAL A 22 -1.37 -33.59 -7.56
C VAL A 22 -0.79 -32.17 -7.55
N SER A 23 0.26 -31.92 -8.34
CA SER A 23 0.84 -30.57 -8.50
C SER A 23 0.51 -29.89 -9.82
N ALA A 24 -0.42 -30.43 -10.63
CA ALA A 24 -0.60 -30.00 -12.02
C ALA A 24 -1.86 -29.20 -12.36
N ILE A 25 -2.75 -28.84 -11.42
CA ILE A 25 -4.05 -28.23 -11.83
C ILE A 25 -4.59 -27.06 -11.00
N TYR A 26 -3.82 -26.52 -10.06
CA TYR A 26 -4.18 -25.24 -9.46
C TYR A 26 -3.06 -24.25 -9.72
N PRO A 27 -3.10 -23.47 -10.82
CA PRO A 27 -2.70 -22.09 -10.67
C PRO A 27 -3.68 -21.54 -9.63
N SER A 28 -3.29 -21.55 -8.35
CA SER A 28 -3.89 -20.60 -7.43
C SER A 28 -3.40 -19.26 -7.92
N THR A 29 -4.10 -18.69 -8.89
CA THR A 29 -4.15 -17.26 -9.11
C THR A 29 -4.79 -16.66 -7.87
N ALA A 30 -4.05 -16.72 -6.75
CA ALA A 30 -4.16 -15.74 -5.72
C ALA A 30 -3.99 -14.42 -6.47
N ILE A 31 -5.08 -13.67 -6.60
CA ILE A 31 -5.00 -12.27 -7.01
C ILE A 31 -4.15 -11.64 -5.93
N ALA A 32 -2.84 -11.57 -6.16
CA ALA A 32 -1.90 -10.98 -5.24
C ALA A 32 -2.33 -9.53 -5.16
N GLN A 33 -3.01 -9.16 -4.07
CA GLN A 33 -3.43 -7.80 -3.84
C GLN A 33 -2.16 -6.98 -3.75
N SER A 34 -1.90 -6.22 -4.80
CA SER A 34 -0.66 -5.44 -4.94
C SER A 34 -0.69 -4.35 -3.88
N VAL A 35 0.19 -4.48 -2.90
CA VAL A 35 0.47 -3.48 -1.89
C VAL A 35 1.77 -2.78 -2.27
N ILE A 36 1.78 -1.46 -2.21
CA ILE A 36 2.96 -0.64 -2.48
C ILE A 36 3.32 0.10 -1.19
N GLU A 37 4.57 -0.03 -0.79
CA GLU A 37 5.18 0.68 0.34
C GLU A 37 6.27 1.61 -0.19
N SER A 38 6.24 2.87 0.22
CA SER A 38 7.23 3.90 -0.17
C SER A 38 7.19 5.05 0.83
N GLN A 39 7.96 6.10 0.56
CA GLN A 39 7.84 7.41 1.18
C GLN A 39 7.40 8.45 0.15
N VAL A 40 6.79 9.54 0.63
CA VAL A 40 6.63 10.76 -0.16
C VAL A 40 8.00 11.34 -0.48
N ASP A 41 8.18 11.80 -1.72
CA ASP A 41 9.37 12.51 -2.16
C ASP A 41 9.32 13.97 -1.71
N GLY A 42 9.79 14.23 -0.49
CA GLY A 42 9.88 15.57 0.10
C GLY A 42 8.73 15.87 1.07
N GLU A 43 8.21 17.10 1.01
CA GLU A 43 7.18 17.59 1.92
C GLU A 43 5.79 17.08 1.54
N PHE A 44 5.00 16.76 2.56
CA PHE A 44 3.56 16.49 2.44
C PHE A 44 2.81 17.44 3.37
N GLU A 45 1.95 18.28 2.81
CA GLU A 45 1.20 19.31 3.56
C GLU A 45 -0.23 18.87 3.93
N GLY A 46 -0.63 17.68 3.51
CA GLY A 46 -1.95 17.12 3.74
C GLY A 46 -2.79 16.94 2.47
N TRP A 47 -4.07 16.68 2.67
CA TRP A 47 -5.07 16.47 1.62
C TRP A 47 -5.84 17.75 1.35
N ALA A 48 -5.94 18.13 0.07
CA ALA A 48 -6.57 19.36 -0.41
C ALA A 48 -7.64 19.11 -1.49
N GLY A 49 -8.10 17.87 -1.66
CA GLY A 49 -9.13 17.48 -2.64
C GLY A 49 -8.57 17.06 -3.99
N GLU A 50 -7.41 17.59 -4.39
CA GLU A 50 -6.71 17.28 -5.65
C GLU A 50 -5.19 17.14 -5.44
N THR A 51 -4.76 16.77 -4.23
CA THR A 51 -3.35 16.63 -3.88
C THR A 51 -2.65 15.61 -4.80
N VAL A 52 -1.56 16.03 -5.44
CA VAL A 52 -0.64 15.16 -6.16
C VAL A 52 0.48 14.75 -5.21
N VAL A 53 0.71 13.44 -5.08
CA VAL A 53 1.72 12.86 -4.22
C VAL A 53 2.76 12.14 -5.08
N LYS A 54 3.99 12.66 -5.07
CA LYS A 54 5.15 12.01 -5.68
C LYS A 54 5.84 11.13 -4.65
N LEU A 55 6.21 9.92 -5.06
CA LEU A 55 6.86 8.95 -4.18
C LEU A 55 8.34 8.79 -4.54
N MET A 56 9.15 8.41 -3.56
CA MET A 56 10.59 8.16 -3.77
C MET A 56 10.88 7.04 -4.79
N ASN A 57 9.94 6.11 -4.98
CA ASN A 57 10.05 5.05 -5.99
C ASN A 57 9.72 5.53 -7.43
N GLY A 58 9.45 6.82 -7.60
CA GLY A 58 9.17 7.45 -8.90
C GLY A 58 7.70 7.46 -9.32
N GLN A 59 6.81 6.78 -8.59
CA GLN A 59 5.37 6.81 -8.88
C GLN A 59 4.76 8.17 -8.51
N ILE A 60 3.72 8.54 -9.25
CA ILE A 60 2.95 9.76 -9.01
C ILE A 60 1.48 9.38 -8.88
N TRP A 61 0.85 9.83 -7.79
CA TRP A 61 -0.55 9.55 -7.48
C TRP A 61 -1.32 10.85 -7.28
N ILE A 62 -2.60 10.87 -7.63
CA ILE A 62 -3.50 12.00 -7.42
C ILE A 62 -4.68 11.60 -6.54
N GLN A 63 -5.07 12.47 -5.60
CA GLN A 63 -6.28 12.33 -4.81
C GLN A 63 -7.53 12.40 -5.70
N THR A 64 -8.48 11.49 -5.51
CA THR A 64 -9.77 11.46 -6.23
C THR A 64 -11.00 11.39 -5.32
N GLU A 65 -10.79 11.39 -4.00
CA GLU A 65 -11.86 11.47 -3.01
C GLU A 65 -11.90 12.86 -2.37
N TYR A 66 -13.10 13.42 -2.20
CA TYR A 66 -13.30 14.67 -1.48
C TYR A 66 -12.91 14.51 0.00
N TYR A 67 -11.72 14.98 0.36
CA TYR A 67 -11.21 14.96 1.72
C TYR A 67 -10.17 16.07 1.90
N TYR A 68 -10.40 16.93 2.89
CA TYR A 68 -9.49 18.00 3.26
C TYR A 68 -8.95 17.71 4.64
N HIS A 69 -7.64 17.68 4.79
CA HIS A 69 -6.99 17.42 6.06
C HIS A 69 -5.56 17.93 6.03
N TYR A 70 -5.29 19.00 6.77
CA TYR A 70 -3.94 19.52 6.95
C TYR A 70 -3.12 18.56 7.82
N HIS A 71 -1.94 18.19 7.33
CA HIS A 71 -0.97 17.42 8.07
C HIS A 71 0.40 17.61 7.44
N TYR A 72 1.28 18.35 8.11
CA TYR A 72 2.64 18.51 7.64
C TYR A 72 3.52 17.35 8.10
N ALA A 73 4.19 16.70 7.15
CA ALA A 73 5.25 15.74 7.42
C ALA A 73 6.32 15.80 6.32
N TYR A 74 7.58 15.57 6.70
CA TYR A 74 8.69 15.46 5.74
C TYR A 74 9.00 13.99 5.48
N MET A 75 8.89 13.58 4.22
CA MET A 75 9.08 12.21 3.73
C MET A 75 8.29 11.14 4.52
N PRO A 76 6.98 11.33 4.81
CA PRO A 76 6.20 10.33 5.54
C PRO A 76 6.11 9.01 4.77
N ASP A 77 6.04 7.92 5.52
CA ASP A 77 5.77 6.59 4.97
C ASP A 77 4.34 6.54 4.40
N VAL A 78 4.18 5.82 3.28
CA VAL A 78 2.88 5.58 2.65
C VAL A 78 2.67 4.10 2.35
N LEU A 79 1.42 3.68 2.50
CA LEU A 79 0.92 2.37 2.10
C LEU A 79 -0.20 2.55 1.08
N ILE A 80 -0.05 1.96 -0.11
CA ILE A 80 -1.04 2.04 -1.19
C ILE A 80 -1.56 0.64 -1.50
N TYR A 81 -2.88 0.49 -1.53
CA TYR A 81 -3.52 -0.81 -1.69
C TYR A 81 -4.88 -0.68 -2.38
N GLN A 82 -5.32 -1.75 -3.02
CA GLN A 82 -6.66 -1.81 -3.61
C GLN A 82 -7.73 -1.99 -2.53
N SER A 83 -8.79 -1.19 -2.58
CA SER A 83 -9.95 -1.27 -1.69
C SER A 83 -11.18 -0.64 -2.35
N GLY A 84 -12.31 -1.35 -2.35
CA GLY A 84 -13.57 -0.83 -2.89
C GLY A 84 -13.50 -0.41 -4.36
N GLY A 85 -12.86 -1.24 -5.19
CA GLY A 85 -12.76 -1.05 -6.64
C GLY A 85 -11.78 0.03 -7.10
N GLY A 86 -10.96 0.58 -6.21
CA GLY A 86 -9.90 1.54 -6.58
C GLY A 86 -8.72 1.47 -5.63
N TRP A 87 -7.79 2.41 -5.79
CA TRP A 87 -6.62 2.52 -4.93
C TRP A 87 -6.86 3.47 -3.77
N LYS A 88 -6.28 3.15 -2.62
CA LYS A 88 -6.23 4.04 -1.46
C LYS A 88 -4.79 4.21 -1.01
N MET A 89 -4.46 5.43 -0.61
CA MET A 89 -3.19 5.78 0.02
C MET A 89 -3.43 6.08 1.51
N LYS A 90 -2.70 5.38 2.37
CA LYS A 90 -2.60 5.64 3.80
C LYS A 90 -1.25 6.31 4.05
N VAL A 91 -1.28 7.54 4.53
CA VAL A 91 -0.09 8.29 4.92
C VAL A 91 0.11 8.13 6.43
N GLU A 92 1.37 7.96 6.86
CA GLU A 92 1.73 7.99 8.28
C GLU A 92 1.17 9.25 8.96
N GLY A 93 0.68 9.14 10.19
CA GLY A 93 0.15 10.28 10.94
C GLY A 93 -1.27 10.73 10.58
N ILE A 94 -1.87 10.19 9.50
CA ILE A 94 -3.28 10.44 9.13
C ILE A 94 -4.10 9.18 9.27
N ASP A 95 -5.18 9.20 10.07
CA ASP A 95 -6.03 8.04 10.32
C ASP A 95 -6.76 7.50 9.08
N LYS A 96 -7.22 8.40 8.20
CA LYS A 96 -8.00 8.04 7.02
C LYS A 96 -7.11 7.68 5.82
N ALA A 97 -7.38 6.54 5.20
CA ALA A 97 -6.85 6.22 3.87
C ALA A 97 -7.73 6.86 2.77
N VAL A 98 -7.10 7.55 1.82
CA VAL A 98 -7.77 8.40 0.83
C VAL A 98 -7.70 7.77 -0.56
N ARG A 99 -8.80 7.83 -1.32
CA ARG A 99 -8.82 7.33 -2.70
C ARG A 99 -7.84 8.11 -3.59
N VAL A 100 -7.05 7.37 -4.34
CA VAL A 100 -6.06 7.91 -5.28
C VAL A 100 -6.11 7.17 -6.62
N GLU A 101 -5.57 7.79 -7.65
CA GLU A 101 -5.29 7.18 -8.95
C GLU A 101 -3.84 7.41 -9.35
N GLN A 102 -3.23 6.43 -10.03
CA GLN A 102 -1.85 6.54 -10.48
C GLN A 102 -1.79 7.34 -11.78
N LEU A 103 -0.93 8.36 -11.82
CA LEU A 103 -0.67 9.16 -13.03
C LEU A 103 0.51 8.62 -13.84
N ARG A 104 1.56 8.11 -13.18
CA ARG A 104 2.78 7.60 -13.82
C ARG A 104 3.49 6.55 -12.97
#